data_AF-A0A842SMG8-F1
#
_entry.id   AF-A0A842SMG8-F1
#
_cell.length_a   1.000
_cell.length_b   1.000
_cell.length_c   1.000
_cell.angle_alpha   90.00
_cell.angle_beta   90.00
_cell.angle_gamma   90.00
#
_symmetry.space_group_name_H-M   'P 1'
#
loop_
_entity.id
_entity.type
_entity.pdbx_description
1 polymer ?
#
loop_
_entity_poly.entity_id
_entity_poly.type
_entity_poly.pdbx_seq_one_letter_code
_entity_poly.pdbx_strand_id
1 'polypeptide(L)'
;MTERKLLVSKIENGIVIDHIPPGKAFQVLKLLKLPEDARALIAQNVDSQSMGAKDLIKIEGTYLTSKEIDIIALVAPDATLNIISDWQVRDKTRISIPDVLEGAFNCPNTLCPTNAKYGAPNTEFNVEKGRRVEDTKLHCNYCGSITYYGTIQENIRDEKFRIERRGLVSKGKIESVFLEVLLEGGALRFPSSPDEPFILKSGRPSPYFINLGALTDGESLAKLKWAFASYIALLMEEGEIPDFDYVFGPSYKGISLATLTCEGLNELYGMDKRYMYDRKEAKDYGDMSTDKFLVGANYFKPGQRLLVVDDTITTGITKVETIQKLKMLGDHEVVGVVIAVDRQEKLGDKEHVEERSATQFLERELNLKVHSIQNIHTIYDQIKDTLEPELKEIWLDYYEKYGVVKLQ
;
A
#
# COMPACT_ATOMS: atom_id res chain seq x y z
N MET A 1 -3.92 -49.32 -6.42
CA MET A 1 -3.24 -48.04 -6.68
C MET A 1 -3.66 -47.09 -5.58
N THR A 2 -2.78 -46.77 -4.65
CA THR A 2 -3.05 -45.82 -3.57
C THR A 2 -3.22 -44.43 -4.18
N GLU A 3 -4.38 -43.81 -4.00
CA GLU A 3 -4.61 -42.41 -4.33
C GLU A 3 -3.55 -41.56 -3.61
N ARG A 4 -2.55 -41.07 -4.35
CA ARG A 4 -1.66 -40.02 -3.87
C ARG A 4 -2.51 -38.75 -3.72
N LYS A 5 -3.18 -38.60 -2.58
CA LYS A 5 -3.77 -37.33 -2.19
C LYS A 5 -2.67 -36.27 -2.28
N LEU A 6 -2.95 -35.17 -2.97
CA LEU A 6 -2.12 -33.97 -2.86
C LEU A 6 -2.03 -33.65 -1.37
N LEU A 7 -0.82 -33.57 -0.83
CA LEU A 7 -0.57 -33.23 0.58
C LEU A 7 -1.13 -31.85 0.97
N VAL A 8 -1.52 -31.04 -0.02
CA VAL A 8 -1.73 -29.60 0.13
C VAL A 8 -2.87 -29.12 -0.77
N SER A 9 -3.83 -28.38 -0.21
CA SER A 9 -4.90 -27.69 -0.95
C SER A 9 -4.34 -26.57 -1.84
N LYS A 10 -5.10 -26.20 -2.88
CA LYS A 10 -4.83 -24.96 -3.62
C LYS A 10 -5.18 -23.77 -2.74
N ILE A 11 -4.48 -22.65 -2.94
CA ILE A 11 -4.85 -21.36 -2.34
C ILE A 11 -5.58 -20.54 -3.40
N GLU A 12 -6.51 -19.69 -2.96
CA GLU A 12 -7.30 -18.84 -3.86
C GLU A 12 -6.50 -17.61 -4.34
N ASN A 13 -5.92 -16.86 -3.40
CA ASN A 13 -5.11 -15.68 -3.66
C ASN A 13 -3.87 -15.66 -2.75
N GLY A 14 -2.68 -15.41 -3.29
CA GLY A 14 -1.45 -15.30 -2.51
C GLY A 14 -0.19 -15.73 -3.27
N ILE A 15 0.80 -16.24 -2.55
CA ILE A 15 2.12 -16.59 -3.11
C ILE A 15 2.45 -18.05 -2.84
N VAL A 16 3.14 -18.66 -3.80
CA VAL A 16 3.80 -19.95 -3.65
C VAL A 16 5.28 -19.82 -4.00
N ILE A 17 6.16 -19.98 -3.01
CA ILE A 17 7.61 -20.08 -3.19
C ILE A 17 7.97 -21.56 -3.28
N ASP A 18 8.28 -22.02 -4.48
CA ASP A 18 8.62 -23.41 -4.79
C ASP A 18 10.12 -23.55 -5.08
N HIS A 19 10.63 -24.78 -5.07
CA HIS A 19 12.05 -25.09 -5.32
C HIS A 19 13.00 -24.43 -4.32
N ILE A 20 12.56 -24.25 -3.07
CA ILE A 20 13.45 -23.83 -1.99
C ILE A 20 14.40 -25.00 -1.69
N PRO A 21 15.71 -24.77 -1.47
CA PRO A 21 16.62 -25.84 -1.08
C PRO A 21 16.14 -26.60 0.17
N PRO A 22 16.33 -27.92 0.23
CA PRO A 22 15.86 -28.74 1.36
C PRO A 22 16.32 -28.22 2.73
N GLY A 23 15.39 -28.12 3.67
CA GLY A 23 15.66 -27.65 5.04
C GLY A 23 15.81 -26.13 5.19
N LYS A 24 15.55 -25.33 4.15
CA LYS A 24 15.67 -23.86 4.17
C LYS A 24 14.34 -23.11 4.31
N ALA A 25 13.18 -23.78 4.27
CA ALA A 25 11.87 -23.12 4.38
C ALA A 25 11.75 -22.19 5.59
N PHE A 26 12.14 -22.65 6.78
CA PHE A 26 12.05 -21.84 7.99
C PHE A 26 13.00 -20.63 7.97
N GLN A 27 14.13 -20.70 7.26
CA GLN A 27 15.00 -19.53 7.08
C GLN A 27 14.29 -18.49 6.20
N VAL A 28 13.65 -18.92 5.11
CA VAL A 28 12.83 -18.05 4.27
C VAL A 28 11.69 -17.41 5.06
N LEU A 29 10.98 -18.16 5.91
CA LEU A 29 9.90 -17.60 6.73
C LEU A 29 10.37 -16.59 7.77
N LYS A 30 11.50 -16.86 8.44
CA LYS A 30 12.12 -15.91 9.38
C LYS A 30 12.46 -14.59 8.70
N LEU A 31 12.88 -14.65 7.44
CA LEU A 31 13.12 -13.46 6.64
C LEU A 31 11.81 -12.73 6.36
N LEU A 32 10.78 -13.43 5.87
CA LEU A 32 9.49 -12.81 5.52
C LEU A 32 8.74 -12.17 6.70
N LYS A 33 9.07 -12.49 7.95
CA LYS A 33 8.44 -11.92 9.17
C LYS A 33 6.91 -11.86 9.06
N LEU A 34 6.32 -12.97 8.64
CA LEU A 34 4.87 -13.06 8.47
C LEU A 34 4.16 -12.69 9.78
N PRO A 35 3.05 -11.94 9.71
CA PRO A 35 2.28 -11.60 10.90
C PRO A 35 1.69 -12.87 11.56
N GLU A 36 1.36 -12.79 12.84
CA GLU A 36 0.87 -13.95 13.61
C GLU A 36 -0.43 -14.54 13.06
N ASP A 37 -1.25 -13.72 12.39
CA ASP A 37 -2.49 -14.12 11.72
C ASP A 37 -2.28 -14.62 10.28
N ALA A 38 -1.02 -14.68 9.79
CA ALA A 38 -0.73 -15.13 8.44
C ALA A 38 -1.09 -16.61 8.23
N ARG A 39 -1.92 -16.86 7.22
CA ARG A 39 -2.21 -18.22 6.77
C ARG A 39 -1.10 -18.69 5.83
N ALA A 40 -0.22 -19.52 6.37
CA ALA A 40 0.88 -20.09 5.62
C ALA A 40 0.91 -21.63 5.73
N LEU A 41 1.34 -22.27 4.64
CA LEU A 41 1.63 -23.69 4.61
C LEU A 41 3.10 -23.91 4.25
N ILE A 42 3.72 -24.84 4.97
CA ILE A 42 5.14 -25.18 4.82
C ILE A 42 5.22 -26.68 4.54
N ALA A 43 5.93 -27.03 3.47
CA ALA A 43 6.31 -28.41 3.21
C ALA A 43 7.84 -28.47 3.08
N GLN A 44 8.47 -29.35 3.85
CA GLN A 44 9.93 -29.50 3.85
C GLN A 44 10.33 -30.88 3.37
N ASN A 45 11.48 -30.95 2.67
CA ASN A 45 12.06 -32.18 2.15
C ASN A 45 11.06 -33.04 1.36
N VAL A 46 10.14 -32.40 0.62
CA VAL A 46 9.21 -33.10 -0.25
C VAL A 46 9.89 -33.49 -1.55
N ASP A 47 9.43 -34.59 -2.17
CA ASP A 47 9.99 -35.09 -3.42
C ASP A 47 9.94 -34.02 -4.52
N SER A 48 11.08 -33.85 -5.20
CA SER A 48 11.25 -32.93 -6.33
C SER A 48 11.78 -33.68 -7.55
N GLN A 49 11.10 -33.55 -8.69
CA GLN A 49 11.57 -34.14 -9.94
C GLN A 49 12.88 -33.53 -10.43
N SER A 50 13.12 -32.24 -10.15
CA SER A 50 14.30 -31.50 -10.61
C SER A 50 15.44 -31.45 -9.59
N MET A 51 15.14 -31.57 -8.30
CA MET A 51 16.12 -31.37 -7.20
C MET A 51 16.32 -32.61 -6.31
N GLY A 52 15.57 -33.70 -6.56
CA GLY A 52 15.47 -34.84 -5.64
C GLY A 52 14.57 -34.53 -4.45
N ALA A 53 14.92 -33.53 -3.64
CA ALA A 53 14.09 -33.00 -2.57
C ALA A 53 13.99 -31.47 -2.67
N LYS A 54 12.90 -30.90 -2.16
CA LYS A 54 12.72 -29.45 -2.06
C LYS A 54 11.88 -29.06 -0.84
N ASP A 55 11.97 -27.79 -0.50
CA ASP A 55 11.05 -27.11 0.40
C ASP A 55 10.07 -26.24 -0.42
N LEU A 56 8.89 -25.99 0.12
CA LEU A 56 7.81 -25.20 -0.47
C LEU A 56 7.12 -24.37 0.62
N ILE A 57 6.80 -23.12 0.30
CA ILE A 57 6.00 -22.23 1.15
C ILE A 57 4.81 -21.72 0.35
N LYS A 58 3.61 -21.74 0.94
CA LYS A 58 2.42 -21.04 0.44
C LYS A 58 1.95 -20.02 1.46
N ILE A 59 1.58 -18.82 1.04
CA ILE A 59 1.09 -17.74 1.92
C ILE A 59 -0.15 -17.14 1.28
N GLU A 60 -1.27 -17.06 2.01
CA GLU A 60 -2.51 -16.43 1.52
C GLU A 60 -2.49 -14.92 1.70
N GLY A 61 -3.03 -14.17 0.73
CA GLY A 61 -3.31 -12.73 0.87
C GLY A 61 -2.10 -11.79 0.99
N THR A 62 -0.89 -12.28 0.72
CA THR A 62 0.36 -11.51 0.76
C THR A 62 0.98 -11.43 -0.62
N TYR A 63 1.72 -10.35 -0.90
CA TYR A 63 2.63 -10.16 -2.03
C TYR A 63 4.06 -9.90 -1.48
N LEU A 64 5.10 -10.33 -2.19
CA LEU A 64 6.48 -10.04 -1.78
C LEU A 64 6.94 -8.76 -2.46
N THR A 65 7.61 -7.89 -1.72
CA THR A 65 8.38 -6.79 -2.29
C THR A 65 9.60 -7.33 -3.03
N SER A 66 10.13 -6.55 -3.98
CA SER A 66 11.39 -6.89 -4.65
C SER A 66 12.52 -7.13 -3.64
N LYS A 67 12.56 -6.39 -2.53
CA LYS A 67 13.57 -6.54 -1.47
C LYS A 67 13.46 -7.85 -0.70
N GLU A 68 12.25 -8.32 -0.41
CA GLU A 68 12.06 -9.65 0.19
C GLU A 68 12.48 -10.75 -0.76
N ILE A 69 12.17 -10.60 -2.06
CA ILE A 69 12.60 -11.53 -3.10
C ILE A 69 14.14 -11.58 -3.17
N ASP A 70 14.79 -10.42 -3.15
CA ASP A 70 16.25 -10.29 -3.17
C ASP A 70 16.91 -10.97 -1.96
N ILE A 71 16.29 -10.85 -0.78
CA ILE A 71 16.78 -11.49 0.45
C ILE A 71 16.55 -13.00 0.42
N ILE A 72 15.41 -13.44 -0.11
CA ILE A 72 15.14 -14.85 -0.37
C ILE A 72 16.16 -15.43 -1.35
N ALA A 73 16.59 -14.66 -2.36
CA ALA A 73 17.58 -15.11 -3.34
C ALA A 73 18.92 -15.53 -2.70
N LEU A 74 19.26 -14.99 -1.53
CA LEU A 74 20.45 -15.38 -0.78
C LEU A 74 20.27 -16.72 -0.04
N VAL A 75 19.05 -17.14 0.26
CA VAL A 75 18.79 -18.42 0.94
C VAL A 75 18.39 -19.52 -0.04
N ALA A 76 17.59 -19.15 -1.01
CA ALA A 76 16.96 -20.02 -1.99
C ALA A 76 17.19 -19.46 -3.40
N PRO A 77 18.46 -19.39 -3.84
CA PRO A 77 18.76 -19.06 -5.23
C PRO A 77 18.06 -20.08 -6.13
N ASP A 78 17.49 -19.64 -7.24
CA ASP A 78 16.74 -20.46 -8.19
C ASP A 78 15.35 -20.94 -7.76
N ALA A 79 14.89 -20.59 -6.55
CA ALA A 79 13.51 -20.80 -6.17
C ALA A 79 12.56 -20.11 -7.15
N THR A 80 11.34 -20.63 -7.28
CA THR A 80 10.33 -20.09 -8.17
C THR A 80 9.23 -19.45 -7.34
N LEU A 81 9.03 -18.15 -7.54
CA LEU A 81 7.92 -17.41 -7.00
C LEU A 81 6.73 -17.52 -7.95
N ASN A 82 5.60 -18.01 -7.47
CA ASN A 82 4.34 -18.04 -8.22
C ASN A 82 3.33 -17.15 -7.51
N ILE A 83 2.78 -16.17 -8.23
CA ILE A 83 1.69 -15.33 -7.75
C ILE A 83 0.37 -16.00 -8.15
N ILE A 84 -0.48 -16.26 -7.17
CA ILE A 84 -1.76 -16.94 -7.33
C ILE A 84 -2.89 -15.92 -7.17
N SER A 85 -3.82 -15.92 -8.12
CA SER A 85 -5.09 -15.21 -8.00
C SER A 85 -6.20 -15.99 -8.69
N ASP A 86 -7.39 -16.00 -8.08
CA ASP A 86 -8.56 -16.77 -8.54
C ASP A 86 -8.23 -18.25 -8.80
N TRP A 87 -7.48 -18.87 -7.89
CA TRP A 87 -7.04 -20.28 -7.99
C TRP A 87 -6.08 -20.60 -9.15
N GLN A 88 -5.57 -19.57 -9.85
CA GLN A 88 -4.70 -19.70 -11.02
C GLN A 88 -3.35 -19.00 -10.79
N VAL A 89 -2.30 -19.52 -11.42
CA VAL A 89 -0.98 -18.86 -11.44
C VAL A 89 -1.06 -17.69 -12.40
N ARG A 90 -0.99 -16.47 -11.88
CA ARG A 90 -0.97 -15.22 -12.67
C ARG A 90 0.42 -14.89 -13.17
N ASP A 91 1.42 -14.98 -12.29
CA ASP A 91 2.81 -14.72 -12.61
C ASP A 91 3.71 -15.82 -12.04
N LYS A 92 4.82 -16.07 -12.75
CA LYS A 92 5.81 -17.07 -12.38
C LYS A 92 7.21 -16.52 -12.67
N THR A 93 7.91 -16.18 -11.60
CA THR A 93 9.22 -15.55 -11.65
C THR A 93 10.25 -16.44 -10.97
N ARG A 94 11.41 -16.66 -11.63
CA ARG A 94 12.53 -17.37 -11.02
C ARG A 94 13.38 -16.39 -10.25
N ILE A 95 13.61 -16.69 -8.98
CA ILE A 95 14.40 -15.86 -8.08
C ILE A 95 15.88 -16.00 -8.46
N SER A 96 16.54 -14.86 -8.61
CA SER A 96 17.97 -14.78 -8.88
C SER A 96 18.61 -13.75 -7.95
N ILE A 97 19.87 -13.97 -7.62
CA ILE A 97 20.61 -13.02 -6.78
C ILE A 97 20.78 -11.71 -7.56
N PRO A 98 20.39 -10.55 -7.00
CA PRO A 98 20.52 -9.27 -7.68
C PRO A 98 21.99 -8.81 -7.74
N ASP A 99 22.28 -7.79 -8.55
CA ASP A 99 23.61 -7.18 -8.62
C ASP A 99 23.86 -6.20 -7.46
N VAL A 100 22.79 -5.63 -6.90
CA VAL A 100 22.82 -4.69 -5.78
C VAL A 100 21.74 -5.09 -4.77
N LEU A 101 22.05 -5.00 -3.49
CA LEU A 101 21.12 -5.21 -2.38
C LEU A 101 20.96 -3.93 -1.56
N GLU A 102 19.74 -3.40 -1.51
CA GLU A 102 19.43 -2.14 -0.83
C GLU A 102 18.46 -2.30 0.34
N GLY A 103 18.84 -1.82 1.52
CA GLY A 103 17.99 -1.80 2.71
C GLY A 103 17.57 -3.20 3.16
N ALA A 104 18.36 -4.21 2.81
CA ALA A 104 18.07 -5.62 3.09
C ALA A 104 18.60 -6.06 4.46
N PHE A 105 19.77 -5.57 4.85
CA PHE A 105 20.50 -5.99 6.04
C PHE A 105 21.25 -4.82 6.67
N ASN A 106 21.42 -4.81 7.99
CA ASN A 106 22.38 -3.90 8.63
C ASN A 106 23.81 -4.24 8.20
N CYS A 107 24.66 -3.22 8.09
CA CYS A 107 26.07 -3.44 7.82
C CYS A 107 26.71 -4.12 9.05
N PRO A 108 27.40 -5.27 8.91
CA PRO A 108 28.06 -5.93 10.03
C PRO A 108 29.15 -5.07 10.67
N ASN A 109 29.71 -4.12 9.92
CA ASN A 109 30.61 -3.12 10.46
C ASN A 109 29.81 -2.12 11.33
N THR A 110 29.90 -2.28 12.65
CA THR A 110 29.20 -1.45 13.63
C THR A 110 29.51 0.05 13.53
N LEU A 111 30.64 0.42 12.92
CA LEU A 111 31.04 1.82 12.67
C LEU A 111 30.51 2.38 11.34
N CYS A 112 29.79 1.58 10.54
CA CYS A 112 29.19 2.04 9.29
C CYS A 112 28.17 3.16 9.58
N PRO A 113 28.13 4.25 8.77
CA PRO A 113 27.13 5.31 8.95
C PRO A 113 25.68 4.82 8.84
N THR A 114 25.45 3.70 8.16
CA THR A 114 24.13 3.04 8.08
C THR A 114 23.67 2.45 9.42
N ASN A 115 24.54 2.37 10.43
CA ASN A 115 24.21 1.90 11.78
C ASN A 115 23.99 3.06 12.77
N ALA A 116 23.95 4.31 12.29
CA ALA A 116 23.74 5.48 13.13
C ALA A 116 22.36 5.45 13.81
N LYS A 117 22.28 5.94 15.06
CA LYS A 117 21.05 5.95 15.85
C LYS A 117 19.94 6.83 15.25
N TYR A 118 20.31 7.88 14.52
CA TYR A 118 19.39 8.85 13.91
C TYR A 118 19.86 9.19 12.50
N GLY A 119 18.94 9.22 11.53
CA GLY A 119 19.22 9.63 10.16
C GLY A 119 20.17 8.71 9.39
N ALA A 120 20.26 7.44 9.77
CA ALA A 120 21.05 6.46 9.03
C ALA A 120 20.46 6.24 7.64
N PRO A 121 21.27 6.28 6.56
CA PRO A 121 20.80 5.90 5.25
C PRO A 121 20.60 4.37 5.17
N ASN A 122 19.73 3.93 4.25
CA ASN A 122 19.58 2.51 3.93
C ASN A 122 20.93 1.91 3.53
N THR A 123 21.20 0.67 3.92
CA THR A 123 22.38 -0.04 3.43
C THR A 123 22.29 -0.28 1.93
N GLU A 124 23.45 -0.29 1.28
CA GLU A 124 23.57 -0.61 -0.12
C GLU A 124 24.82 -1.48 -0.28
N PHE A 125 24.64 -2.66 -0.89
CA PHE A 125 25.71 -3.61 -1.12
C PHE A 125 25.78 -4.01 -2.58
N ASN A 126 26.95 -3.84 -3.20
CA ASN A 126 27.24 -4.49 -4.46
C ASN A 126 27.47 -6.00 -4.24
N VAL A 127 26.83 -6.83 -5.05
CA VAL A 127 26.87 -8.29 -4.92
C VAL A 127 27.90 -8.89 -5.85
N GLU A 128 28.96 -9.46 -5.28
CA GLU A 128 29.90 -10.30 -6.01
C GLU A 128 29.36 -11.74 -6.02
N LYS A 129 28.74 -12.12 -7.13
CA LYS A 129 28.10 -13.44 -7.28
C LYS A 129 29.15 -14.55 -7.38
N GLY A 130 29.00 -15.53 -6.51
CA GLY A 130 29.77 -16.77 -6.52
C GLY A 130 29.33 -17.76 -7.60
N ARG A 131 30.15 -18.78 -7.87
CA ARG A 131 29.69 -19.95 -8.67
C ARG A 131 28.62 -20.74 -7.92
N ARG A 132 28.73 -20.77 -6.60
CA ARG A 132 27.68 -21.21 -5.69
C ARG A 132 27.27 -20.05 -4.80
N VAL A 133 26.09 -20.15 -4.20
CA VAL A 133 25.59 -19.10 -3.30
C VAL A 133 26.53 -18.88 -2.11
N GLU A 134 27.21 -19.94 -1.66
CA GLU A 134 28.17 -19.88 -0.56
C GLU A 134 29.41 -19.04 -0.87
N ASP A 135 29.72 -18.83 -2.15
CA ASP A 135 30.85 -18.02 -2.60
C ASP A 135 30.47 -16.54 -2.78
N THR A 136 29.20 -16.16 -2.53
CA THR A 136 28.70 -14.79 -2.71
C THR A 136 29.26 -13.85 -1.64
N LYS A 137 29.66 -12.64 -2.06
CA LYS A 137 30.14 -11.58 -1.16
C LYS A 137 29.36 -10.30 -1.37
N LEU A 138 29.17 -9.55 -0.28
CA LEU A 138 28.51 -8.25 -0.28
C LEU A 138 29.51 -7.15 0.04
N HIS A 139 29.64 -6.19 -0.87
CA HIS A 139 30.52 -5.03 -0.72
C HIS A 139 29.70 -3.82 -0.31
N CYS A 140 29.88 -3.31 0.92
CA CYS A 140 29.12 -2.18 1.41
C CYS A 140 29.55 -0.87 0.72
N ASN A 141 28.60 -0.15 0.12
CA ASN A 141 28.90 1.08 -0.62
C ASN A 141 29.17 2.28 0.30
N TYR A 142 28.88 2.17 1.60
CA TYR A 142 29.11 3.23 2.59
C TYR A 142 30.47 3.13 3.28
N CYS A 143 30.81 1.97 3.84
CA CYS A 143 32.04 1.79 4.60
C CYS A 143 33.10 0.93 3.90
N GLY A 144 32.79 0.37 2.73
CA GLY A 144 33.69 -0.49 1.96
C GLY A 144 33.90 -1.89 2.55
N SER A 145 33.22 -2.27 3.63
CA SER A 145 33.38 -3.59 4.25
C SER A 145 32.87 -4.70 3.33
N ILE A 146 33.58 -5.82 3.29
CA ILE A 146 33.17 -7.04 2.59
C ILE A 146 32.53 -8.01 3.58
N THR A 147 31.32 -8.46 3.29
CA THR A 147 30.60 -9.47 4.06
C THR A 147 30.52 -10.77 3.27
N TYR A 148 31.00 -11.86 3.86
CA TYR A 148 30.94 -13.20 3.26
C TYR A 148 29.61 -13.88 3.55
N TYR A 149 29.21 -14.80 2.69
CA TYR A 149 27.95 -15.53 2.82
C TYR A 149 27.73 -16.21 4.19
N GLY A 150 28.78 -16.75 4.80
CA GLY A 150 28.68 -17.33 6.15
C GLY A 150 28.16 -16.35 7.19
N THR A 151 28.67 -15.13 7.20
CA THR A 151 28.21 -14.04 8.08
C THR A 151 26.77 -13.63 7.77
N ILE A 152 26.37 -13.64 6.50
CA ILE A 152 24.97 -13.42 6.11
C ILE A 152 24.11 -14.50 6.76
N GLN A 153 24.45 -15.79 6.58
CA GLN A 153 23.68 -16.90 7.17
C GLN A 153 23.61 -16.87 8.69
N GLU A 154 24.69 -16.49 9.38
CA GLU A 154 24.71 -16.35 10.84
C GLU A 154 23.74 -15.27 11.29
N ASN A 155 23.80 -14.10 10.66
CA ASN A 155 22.85 -13.04 10.94
C ASN A 155 21.40 -13.49 10.63
N ILE A 156 21.17 -14.39 9.64
CA ILE A 156 19.82 -14.91 9.30
C ILE A 156 19.28 -15.74 10.45
N ARG A 157 20.13 -16.58 11.04
CA ARG A 157 19.75 -17.44 12.15
C ARG A 157 19.51 -16.68 13.44
N ASP A 158 20.36 -15.69 13.73
CA ASP A 158 20.38 -14.98 15.01
C ASP A 158 19.29 -13.91 15.14
N GLU A 159 18.43 -13.72 14.13
CA GLU A 159 17.34 -12.72 14.12
C GLU A 159 17.81 -11.29 14.40
N LYS A 160 19.12 -11.03 14.28
CA LYS A 160 19.72 -9.69 14.30
C LYS A 160 19.34 -8.86 13.07
N PHE A 161 18.46 -9.40 12.22
CA PHE A 161 17.95 -8.74 11.04
C PHE A 161 16.68 -7.95 11.28
N ARG A 162 16.75 -6.70 10.85
CA ARG A 162 15.60 -5.93 10.44
C ARG A 162 15.58 -5.95 8.92
N ILE A 163 14.77 -6.81 8.31
CA ILE A 163 14.18 -6.44 7.02
C ILE A 163 13.32 -5.24 7.36
N GLU A 164 13.74 -4.06 6.95
CA GLU A 164 13.09 -2.80 7.35
C GLU A 164 11.72 -2.60 6.69
N ARG A 165 11.16 -3.59 6.01
CA ARG A 165 9.97 -3.41 5.18
C ARG A 165 9.02 -4.59 5.30
N ARG A 166 7.75 -4.30 5.56
CA ARG A 166 6.67 -5.30 5.47
C ARG A 166 6.41 -5.56 4.00
N GLY A 167 6.19 -6.82 3.61
CA GLY A 167 5.85 -7.17 2.24
C GLY A 167 4.64 -6.41 1.69
N LEU A 168 4.50 -6.47 0.36
CA LEU A 168 3.33 -5.90 -0.30
C LEU A 168 2.09 -6.65 0.20
N VAL A 169 1.06 -5.91 0.58
CA VAL A 169 -0.15 -6.51 1.15
C VAL A 169 -1.17 -6.64 0.02
N SER A 170 -1.93 -7.74 -0.02
CA SER A 170 -2.99 -7.84 -1.03
C SER A 170 -4.04 -6.74 -0.87
N LYS A 171 -4.56 -6.27 -2.00
CA LYS A 171 -5.65 -5.30 -2.05
C LYS A 171 -6.81 -5.68 -1.12
N GLY A 172 -7.25 -6.95 -1.15
CA GLY A 172 -8.33 -7.42 -0.28
C GLY A 172 -8.03 -7.33 1.22
N LYS A 173 -6.78 -7.57 1.66
CA LYS A 173 -6.41 -7.39 3.08
C LYS A 173 -6.34 -5.91 3.45
N ILE A 174 -5.86 -5.04 2.56
CA ILE A 174 -5.87 -3.58 2.77
C ILE A 174 -7.32 -3.09 2.92
N GLU A 175 -8.18 -3.47 1.99
CA GLU A 175 -9.62 -3.15 1.98
C GLU A 175 -10.31 -3.62 3.26
N SER A 176 -10.06 -4.86 3.68
CA SER A 176 -10.66 -5.46 4.88
C SER A 176 -10.25 -4.73 6.16
N VAL A 177 -8.94 -4.50 6.37
CA VAL A 177 -8.44 -3.78 7.55
C VAL A 177 -8.93 -2.33 7.54
N PHE A 178 -8.97 -1.70 6.37
CA PHE A 178 -9.46 -0.33 6.25
C PHE A 178 -10.94 -0.22 6.58
N LEU A 179 -11.78 -1.17 6.12
CA LEU A 179 -13.21 -1.19 6.47
C LEU A 179 -13.41 -1.41 7.98
N GLU A 180 -12.66 -2.31 8.60
CA GLU A 180 -12.70 -2.54 10.05
C GLU A 180 -12.46 -1.23 10.82
N VAL A 181 -11.41 -0.49 10.47
CA VAL A 181 -11.11 0.83 11.06
C VAL A 181 -12.26 1.81 10.87
N LEU A 182 -12.85 1.84 9.68
CA LEU A 182 -13.95 2.75 9.40
C LEU A 182 -15.15 2.46 10.31
N LEU A 183 -15.49 1.19 10.51
CA LEU A 183 -16.60 0.76 11.36
C LEU A 183 -16.30 0.97 12.85
N GLU A 184 -15.21 0.40 13.36
CA GLU A 184 -14.85 0.43 14.78
C GLU A 184 -14.52 1.85 15.26
N GLY A 185 -13.81 2.62 14.44
CA GLY A 185 -13.46 4.01 14.72
C GLY A 185 -14.61 5.00 14.49
N GLY A 186 -15.80 4.52 14.12
CA GLY A 186 -16.99 5.34 13.90
C GLY A 186 -16.89 6.32 12.73
N ALA A 187 -15.96 6.08 11.80
CA ALA A 187 -15.80 6.89 10.60
C ALA A 187 -16.84 6.54 9.54
N LEU A 188 -17.31 5.29 9.46
CA LEU A 188 -18.47 4.86 8.69
C LEU A 188 -19.62 4.60 9.65
N ARG A 189 -20.74 5.31 9.46
CA ARG A 189 -21.92 5.22 10.33
C ARG A 189 -23.17 4.99 9.50
N PHE A 190 -24.13 4.31 10.11
CA PHE A 190 -25.46 4.04 9.55
C PHE A 190 -26.52 4.77 10.37
N PRO A 191 -27.63 5.20 9.76
CA PRO A 191 -28.72 5.83 10.48
C PRO A 191 -29.38 4.84 11.44
N SER A 192 -29.97 5.36 12.52
CA SER A 192 -30.67 4.52 13.50
C SER A 192 -32.00 3.97 12.97
N SER A 193 -32.61 4.66 12.00
CA SER A 193 -33.80 4.20 11.28
C SER A 193 -33.84 4.74 9.85
N PRO A 194 -34.62 4.14 8.94
CA PRO A 194 -34.86 4.67 7.59
C PRO A 194 -35.40 6.10 7.54
N ASP A 195 -36.14 6.51 8.58
CA ASP A 195 -36.79 7.82 8.67
C ASP A 195 -35.85 8.96 9.09
N GLU A 196 -34.64 8.61 9.59
CA GLU A 196 -33.63 9.56 10.06
C GLU A 196 -32.31 9.44 9.28
N PRO A 197 -32.31 9.67 7.94
CA PRO A 197 -31.10 9.56 7.13
C PRO A 197 -30.12 10.70 7.43
N PHE A 198 -28.83 10.48 7.14
CA PHE A 198 -27.84 11.55 7.24
C PHE A 198 -28.03 12.57 6.12
N ILE A 199 -28.10 13.85 6.46
CA ILE A 199 -28.18 14.91 5.45
C ILE A 199 -26.78 15.36 5.06
N LEU A 200 -26.42 15.14 3.79
CA LEU A 200 -25.13 15.56 3.24
C LEU A 200 -25.08 17.06 2.97
N LYS A 201 -23.88 17.59 2.70
CA LYS A 201 -23.71 18.96 2.21
C LYS A 201 -24.48 19.26 0.92
N SER A 202 -24.74 18.24 0.10
CA SER A 202 -25.58 18.31 -1.10
C SER A 202 -27.08 18.32 -0.80
N GLY A 203 -27.50 18.24 0.47
CA GLY A 203 -28.89 18.11 0.89
C GLY A 203 -29.49 16.72 0.69
N ARG A 204 -28.71 15.74 0.18
CA ARG A 204 -29.20 14.38 -0.07
C ARG A 204 -29.37 13.61 1.25
N PRO A 205 -30.47 12.82 1.39
CA PRO A 205 -30.65 11.90 2.51
C PRO A 205 -29.84 10.63 2.26
N SER A 206 -28.65 10.55 2.85
CA SER A 206 -27.70 9.46 2.67
C SER A 206 -27.96 8.34 3.67
N PRO A 207 -27.92 7.07 3.24
CA PRO A 207 -28.14 5.92 4.10
C PRO A 207 -26.86 5.52 4.87
N TYR A 208 -25.81 6.32 4.73
CA TYR A 208 -24.56 6.20 5.46
C TYR A 208 -23.88 7.56 5.59
N PHE A 209 -22.92 7.67 6.50
CA PHE A 209 -22.06 8.84 6.63
C PHE A 209 -20.61 8.43 6.81
N ILE A 210 -19.74 8.98 5.97
CA ILE A 210 -18.28 8.78 6.05
C ILE A 210 -17.61 10.06 6.53
N ASN A 211 -16.85 9.94 7.62
CA ASN A 211 -15.99 10.99 8.12
C ASN A 211 -14.73 10.42 8.77
N LEU A 212 -13.64 10.40 8.02
CA LEU A 212 -12.31 10.05 8.55
C LEU A 212 -11.85 10.95 9.71
N GLY A 213 -12.45 12.14 9.89
CA GLY A 213 -12.18 12.99 11.05
C GLY A 213 -12.62 12.40 12.40
N ALA A 214 -13.34 11.27 12.41
CA ALA A 214 -13.63 10.52 13.64
C ALA A 214 -12.44 9.68 14.13
N LEU A 215 -11.48 9.38 13.25
CA LEU A 215 -10.32 8.51 13.51
C LEU A 215 -9.20 9.31 14.17
N THR A 216 -9.39 9.66 15.45
CA THR A 216 -8.51 10.60 16.17
C THR A 216 -7.54 9.94 17.14
N ASP A 217 -7.69 8.64 17.41
CA ASP A 217 -6.81 7.90 18.32
C ASP A 217 -5.60 7.29 17.60
N GLY A 218 -4.56 6.96 18.36
CA GLY A 218 -3.29 6.48 17.81
C GLY A 218 -3.38 5.13 17.08
N GLU A 219 -4.32 4.25 17.48
CA GLU A 219 -4.52 2.97 16.81
C GLU A 219 -5.13 3.18 15.43
N SER A 220 -6.20 3.97 15.35
CA SER A 220 -6.82 4.36 14.08
C SER A 220 -5.82 5.04 13.15
N LEU A 221 -5.00 5.97 13.66
CA LEU A 221 -3.96 6.64 12.85
C LEU A 221 -2.89 5.67 12.33
N ALA A 222 -2.50 4.67 13.14
CA ALA A 222 -1.55 3.64 12.71
C ALA A 222 -2.14 2.76 11.60
N LYS A 223 -3.42 2.37 11.72
CA LYS A 223 -4.11 1.58 10.68
C LYS A 223 -4.35 2.42 9.40
N LEU A 224 -4.67 3.72 9.52
CA LEU A 224 -4.76 4.65 8.38
C LEU A 224 -3.44 4.80 7.64
N LYS A 225 -2.35 5.05 8.37
CA LYS A 225 -0.99 5.08 7.82
C LYS A 225 -0.71 3.81 7.01
N TRP A 226 -0.94 2.67 7.64
CA TRP A 226 -0.67 1.37 7.02
C TRP A 226 -1.50 1.18 5.76
N ALA A 227 -2.80 1.51 5.79
CA ALA A 227 -3.68 1.33 4.64
C ALA A 227 -3.28 2.21 3.45
N PHE A 228 -3.05 3.50 3.67
CA PHE A 228 -2.65 4.42 2.60
C PHE A 228 -1.29 4.05 2.00
N ALA A 229 -0.28 3.84 2.84
CA ALA A 229 1.06 3.49 2.37
C ALA A 229 1.07 2.15 1.61
N SER A 230 0.38 1.13 2.13
CA SER A 230 0.30 -0.19 1.49
C SER A 230 -0.42 -0.15 0.15
N TYR A 231 -1.52 0.62 0.08
CA TYR A 231 -2.28 0.76 -1.15
C TYR A 231 -1.47 1.48 -2.23
N ILE A 232 -0.78 2.56 -1.86
CA ILE A 232 0.08 3.32 -2.79
C ILE A 232 1.25 2.47 -3.28
N ALA A 233 1.93 1.74 -2.37
CA ALA A 233 2.99 0.83 -2.76
C ALA A 233 2.50 -0.25 -3.72
N LEU A 234 1.30 -0.80 -3.49
CA LEU A 234 0.67 -1.77 -4.39
C LEU A 234 0.39 -1.16 -5.77
N LEU A 235 -0.20 0.04 -5.84
CA LEU A 235 -0.46 0.73 -7.11
C LEU A 235 0.82 1.03 -7.90
N MET A 236 1.92 1.35 -7.21
CA MET A 236 3.22 1.56 -7.84
C MET A 236 3.77 0.25 -8.43
N GLU A 237 3.68 -0.85 -7.68
CA GLU A 237 4.13 -2.17 -8.15
C GLU A 237 3.31 -2.65 -9.36
N GLU A 238 1.99 -2.42 -9.34
CA GLU A 238 1.09 -2.76 -10.46
C GLU A 238 1.27 -1.85 -11.68
N GLY A 239 2.09 -0.79 -11.56
CA GLY A 239 2.31 0.19 -12.63
C GLY A 239 1.11 1.11 -12.88
N GLU A 240 0.15 1.16 -11.95
CA GLU A 240 -1.03 2.01 -12.06
C GLU A 240 -0.72 3.48 -11.81
N ILE A 241 0.24 3.75 -10.90
CA ILE A 241 0.83 5.06 -10.67
C ILE A 241 2.36 5.00 -10.84
N PRO A 242 2.99 5.98 -11.53
CA PRO A 242 4.45 6.05 -11.61
C PRO A 242 5.07 6.51 -10.30
N ASP A 243 6.39 6.37 -10.17
CA ASP A 243 7.13 6.92 -9.03
C ASP A 243 7.00 8.45 -8.95
N PHE A 244 7.00 8.96 -7.72
CA PHE A 244 6.73 10.36 -7.39
C PHE A 244 7.63 10.89 -6.25
N ASP A 245 7.69 12.20 -6.08
CA ASP A 245 8.55 12.87 -5.08
C ASP A 245 7.77 13.33 -3.85
N TYR A 246 6.54 13.82 -4.07
CA TYR A 246 5.72 14.45 -3.05
C TYR A 246 4.36 13.77 -2.86
N VAL A 247 3.93 13.63 -1.60
CA VAL A 247 2.55 13.36 -1.22
C VAL A 247 1.87 14.69 -0.88
N PHE A 248 0.91 15.11 -1.70
CA PHE A 248 0.17 16.35 -1.49
C PHE A 248 -1.18 16.09 -0.83
N GLY A 249 -1.46 16.80 0.26
CA GLY A 249 -2.70 16.69 1.03
C GLY A 249 -3.50 17.99 1.07
N PRO A 250 -4.70 18.07 0.48
CA PRO A 250 -5.56 19.26 0.55
C PRO A 250 -5.96 19.63 1.98
N SER A 251 -5.94 20.92 2.31
CA SER A 251 -6.37 21.42 3.62
C SER A 251 -7.87 21.20 3.88
N TYR A 252 -8.29 20.73 5.06
CA TYR A 252 -7.48 20.42 6.25
C TYR A 252 -7.20 18.93 6.44
N LYS A 253 -8.17 18.07 6.09
CA LYS A 253 -8.11 16.63 6.38
C LYS A 253 -6.99 15.93 5.59
N GLY A 254 -6.71 16.38 4.37
CA GLY A 254 -5.63 15.84 3.57
C GLY A 254 -4.25 16.05 4.19
N ILE A 255 -4.07 17.03 5.09
CA ILE A 255 -2.78 17.26 5.77
C ILE A 255 -2.37 16.03 6.59
N SER A 256 -3.28 15.51 7.42
CA SER A 256 -2.97 14.34 8.25
C SER A 256 -2.78 13.10 7.39
N LEU A 257 -3.58 12.93 6.34
CA LEU A 257 -3.44 11.81 5.40
C LEU A 257 -2.11 11.86 4.66
N ALA A 258 -1.68 13.02 4.15
CA ALA A 258 -0.40 13.17 3.47
C ALA A 258 0.77 12.94 4.42
N THR A 259 0.67 13.44 5.66
CA THR A 259 1.68 13.21 6.71
C THR A 259 1.82 11.73 7.03
N LEU A 260 0.71 11.03 7.32
CA LEU A 260 0.71 9.60 7.64
C LEU A 260 1.16 8.75 6.45
N THR A 261 0.74 9.10 5.24
CA THR A 261 1.13 8.40 4.01
C THR A 261 2.64 8.53 3.80
N CYS A 262 3.18 9.75 3.88
CA CYS A 262 4.61 10.01 3.76
C CYS A 262 5.42 9.23 4.80
N GLU A 263 4.98 9.22 6.06
CA GLU A 263 5.65 8.48 7.13
C GLU A 263 5.55 6.97 6.92
N GLY A 264 4.38 6.45 6.54
CA GLY A 264 4.17 5.03 6.27
C GLY A 264 4.91 4.51 5.04
N LEU A 265 5.02 5.30 3.98
CA LEU A 265 5.83 4.96 2.81
C LEU A 265 7.30 4.81 3.19
N ASN A 266 7.81 5.66 4.07
CA ASN A 266 9.17 5.53 4.59
C ASN A 266 9.32 4.36 5.58
N GLU A 267 8.44 4.25 6.59
CA GLU A 267 8.56 3.21 7.62
C GLU A 267 8.35 1.80 7.05
N LEU A 268 7.33 1.61 6.20
CA LEU A 268 6.91 0.29 5.74
C LEU A 268 7.60 -0.13 4.45
N TYR A 269 7.94 0.85 3.60
CA TYR A 269 8.45 0.60 2.25
C TYR A 269 9.77 1.33 1.98
N GLY A 270 10.34 2.06 2.94
CA GLY A 270 11.57 2.87 2.80
C GLY A 270 11.63 3.71 1.55
N MET A 271 10.47 4.24 1.17
CA MET A 271 10.28 5.24 0.13
C MET A 271 10.32 6.61 0.81
N ASP A 272 11.46 7.28 0.74
CA ASP A 272 11.65 8.61 1.34
C ASP A 272 11.00 9.68 0.45
N LYS A 273 9.72 9.94 0.69
CA LYS A 273 8.93 10.97 0.01
C LYS A 273 8.87 12.22 0.88
N ARG A 274 8.49 13.35 0.29
CA ARG A 274 8.16 14.58 1.04
C ARG A 274 6.66 14.78 1.06
N TYR A 275 6.12 15.42 2.09
CA TYR A 275 4.72 15.83 2.10
C TYR A 275 4.57 17.32 1.83
N MET A 276 3.44 17.71 1.26
CA MET A 276 3.08 19.10 0.93
C MET A 276 1.58 19.31 1.18
N TYR A 277 1.17 20.54 1.52
CA TYR A 277 -0.25 20.89 1.65
C TYR A 277 -0.51 22.36 1.33
N ASP A 278 -1.74 22.68 0.90
CA ASP A 278 -2.16 24.07 0.71
C ASP A 278 -2.64 24.72 1.99
N ARG A 279 -2.54 26.05 2.07
CA ARG A 279 -3.16 26.84 3.13
C ARG A 279 -4.52 27.37 2.63
N LYS A 280 -5.50 27.41 3.53
CA LYS A 280 -6.78 28.10 3.26
C LYS A 280 -6.60 29.62 3.18
N GLU A 281 -5.70 30.16 3.98
CA GLU A 281 -5.37 31.59 4.01
C GLU A 281 -3.88 31.80 3.77
N ALA A 282 -3.55 32.84 3.01
CA ALA A 282 -2.17 33.20 2.72
C ALA A 282 -1.47 33.70 3.98
N LYS A 283 -0.17 33.41 4.13
CA LYS A 283 0.65 34.10 5.16
C LYS A 283 0.96 35.53 4.73
N ASP A 284 0.74 36.49 5.64
CA ASP A 284 1.06 37.90 5.42
C ASP A 284 2.58 38.21 5.46
N TYR A 285 3.41 37.32 6.01
CA TYR A 285 4.86 37.52 6.16
C TYR A 285 5.66 36.23 5.82
N GLY A 286 6.69 36.34 4.97
CA GLY A 286 7.58 35.22 4.53
C GLY A 286 8.25 35.46 3.15
N ASP A 287 9.44 34.87 2.94
CA ASP A 287 10.46 35.23 1.93
C ASP A 287 10.19 34.81 0.45
N MET A 288 9.16 34.00 0.15
CA MET A 288 8.80 33.66 -1.24
C MET A 288 7.29 33.62 -1.47
N SER A 289 6.84 34.00 -2.68
CA SER A 289 5.44 34.20 -3.05
C SER A 289 4.58 32.94 -3.03
N THR A 290 5.17 31.77 -3.29
CA THR A 290 4.52 30.45 -3.33
C THR A 290 4.34 29.82 -1.95
N ASP A 291 5.31 30.01 -1.07
CA ASP A 291 5.35 29.46 0.29
C ASP A 291 4.28 30.07 1.23
N LYS A 292 3.73 31.22 0.80
CA LYS A 292 2.54 31.83 1.39
C LYS A 292 1.31 30.96 1.30
N PHE A 293 1.21 30.12 0.27
CA PHE A 293 0.02 29.32 -0.04
C PHE A 293 0.26 27.82 0.07
N LEU A 294 1.50 27.36 -0.08
CA LEU A 294 1.87 25.95 -0.05
C LEU A 294 2.96 25.70 0.98
N VAL A 295 2.76 24.74 1.86
CA VAL A 295 3.79 24.32 2.81
C VAL A 295 4.60 23.19 2.19
N GLY A 296 5.93 23.38 2.15
CA GLY A 296 6.86 22.44 1.52
C GLY A 296 7.33 22.87 0.14
N ALA A 297 6.76 23.96 -0.41
CA ALA A 297 7.07 24.46 -1.75
C ALA A 297 8.53 24.92 -1.90
N ASN A 298 9.16 25.49 -0.87
CA ASN A 298 10.58 25.87 -0.94
C ASN A 298 11.56 24.73 -1.22
N TYR A 299 11.15 23.48 -0.96
CA TYR A 299 12.00 22.32 -1.23
C TYR A 299 11.73 21.71 -2.60
N PHE A 300 10.64 22.13 -3.26
CA PHE A 300 10.21 21.61 -4.53
C PHE A 300 11.12 22.08 -5.66
N LYS A 301 11.48 21.18 -6.56
CA LYS A 301 12.27 21.46 -7.75
C LYS A 301 11.40 21.26 -9.00
N PRO A 302 11.57 22.09 -10.05
CA PRO A 302 10.89 21.91 -11.33
C PRO A 302 11.02 20.48 -11.86
N GLY A 303 9.91 19.93 -12.35
CA GLY A 303 9.81 18.57 -12.90
C GLY A 303 9.53 17.47 -11.87
N GLN A 304 9.46 17.79 -10.57
CA GLN A 304 9.09 16.82 -9.55
C GLN A 304 7.60 16.46 -9.60
N ARG A 305 7.32 15.23 -9.16
CA ARG A 305 6.01 14.58 -9.29
C ARG A 305 5.26 14.56 -7.96
N LEU A 306 3.95 14.75 -8.03
CA LEU A 306 3.06 14.77 -6.86
C LEU A 306 1.99 13.70 -6.96
N LEU A 307 1.80 12.94 -5.88
CA LEU A 307 0.63 12.13 -5.65
C LEU A 307 -0.31 12.87 -4.69
N VAL A 308 -1.57 13.07 -5.07
CA VAL A 308 -2.56 13.71 -4.19
C VAL A 308 -3.26 12.66 -3.33
N VAL A 309 -3.40 12.90 -2.03
CA VAL A 309 -4.16 12.04 -1.12
C VAL A 309 -5.30 12.78 -0.43
N ASP A 310 -6.46 12.15 -0.28
CA ASP A 310 -7.63 12.76 0.37
C ASP A 310 -8.64 11.78 0.99
N ASP A 311 -9.64 12.29 1.72
CA ASP A 311 -10.67 11.50 2.39
C ASP A 311 -11.70 10.94 1.40
N THR A 312 -12.42 11.83 0.73
CA THR A 312 -13.47 11.53 -0.24
C THR A 312 -13.52 12.67 -1.26
N ILE A 313 -14.01 12.39 -2.47
CA ILE A 313 -14.36 13.46 -3.42
C ILE A 313 -15.84 13.77 -3.25
N THR A 314 -16.14 14.95 -2.69
CA THR A 314 -17.51 15.42 -2.43
C THR A 314 -18.04 16.22 -3.60
N THR A 315 -17.53 17.44 -3.79
CA THR A 315 -17.77 18.26 -4.97
C THR A 315 -16.45 18.40 -5.72
N GLY A 316 -16.39 17.95 -6.98
CA GLY A 316 -15.16 18.00 -7.79
C GLY A 316 -14.52 19.39 -7.80
N ILE A 317 -15.34 20.45 -7.69
CA ILE A 317 -14.95 21.87 -7.69
C ILE A 317 -13.86 22.19 -6.66
N THR A 318 -14.04 21.83 -5.38
CA THR A 318 -13.07 22.18 -4.32
C THR A 318 -11.71 21.50 -4.50
N LYS A 319 -11.71 20.31 -5.12
CA LYS A 319 -10.48 19.57 -5.42
C LYS A 319 -9.81 20.11 -6.69
N VAL A 320 -10.58 20.52 -7.69
CA VAL A 320 -10.08 21.21 -8.89
C VAL A 320 -9.35 22.50 -8.50
N GLU A 321 -9.93 23.32 -7.62
CA GLU A 321 -9.26 24.53 -7.10
C GLU A 321 -7.92 24.18 -6.45
N THR A 322 -7.87 23.09 -5.69
CA THR A 322 -6.65 22.67 -5.01
C THR A 322 -5.58 22.21 -6.01
N ILE A 323 -5.96 21.45 -7.04
CA ILE A 323 -5.05 21.05 -8.12
C ILE A 323 -4.58 22.29 -8.91
N GLN A 324 -5.45 23.27 -9.13
CA GLN A 324 -5.08 24.53 -9.78
C GLN A 324 -4.05 25.32 -8.96
N LYS A 325 -4.10 25.29 -7.62
CA LYS A 325 -3.06 25.91 -6.78
C LYS A 325 -1.68 25.28 -6.99
N LEU A 326 -1.60 23.99 -7.36
CA LEU A 326 -0.30 23.34 -7.64
C LEU A 326 0.40 23.94 -8.86
N LYS A 327 -0.33 24.59 -9.78
CA LYS A 327 0.27 25.36 -10.89
C LYS A 327 1.24 26.44 -10.41
N MET A 328 1.11 26.91 -9.18
CA MET A 328 2.04 27.86 -8.58
C MET A 328 3.45 27.28 -8.35
N LEU A 329 3.61 25.96 -8.32
CA LEU A 329 4.91 25.28 -8.20
C LEU A 329 5.76 25.39 -9.48
N GLY A 330 5.18 25.86 -10.59
CA GLY A 330 5.85 25.89 -11.89
C GLY A 330 5.72 24.55 -12.61
N ASP A 331 6.82 24.06 -13.19
CA ASP A 331 6.86 22.78 -13.89
C ASP A 331 6.72 21.62 -12.88
N HIS A 332 5.64 20.86 -13.01
CA HIS A 332 5.30 19.74 -12.12
C HIS A 332 4.34 18.78 -12.82
N GLU A 333 4.26 17.54 -12.32
CA GLU A 333 3.32 16.53 -12.79
C GLU A 333 2.54 15.97 -11.59
N VAL A 334 1.21 15.93 -11.69
CA VAL A 334 0.37 15.20 -10.74
C VAL A 334 0.14 13.81 -11.29
N VAL A 335 0.72 12.79 -10.65
CA VAL A 335 0.76 11.42 -11.18
C VAL A 335 -0.53 10.63 -10.92
N GLY A 336 -1.36 11.12 -10.01
CA GLY A 336 -2.63 10.49 -9.65
C GLY A 336 -3.23 11.07 -8.38
N VAL A 337 -4.42 10.60 -8.06
CA VAL A 337 -5.14 10.93 -6.83
C VAL A 337 -5.52 9.63 -6.12
N VAL A 338 -5.20 9.50 -4.84
CA VAL A 338 -5.61 8.38 -3.99
C VAL A 338 -6.55 8.88 -2.91
N ILE A 339 -7.74 8.30 -2.84
CA ILE A 339 -8.74 8.66 -1.82
C ILE A 339 -9.06 7.48 -0.91
N ALA A 340 -9.48 7.79 0.32
CA ALA A 340 -9.90 6.77 1.26
C ALA A 340 -11.16 6.03 0.77
N VAL A 341 -12.23 6.77 0.44
CA VAL A 341 -13.48 6.15 -0.05
C VAL A 341 -14.04 6.87 -1.27
N ASP A 342 -14.22 6.14 -2.38
CA ASP A 342 -15.06 6.59 -3.49
C ASP A 342 -16.54 6.31 -3.18
N ARG A 343 -17.32 7.38 -3.11
CA ARG A 343 -18.77 7.30 -2.87
C ARG A 343 -19.53 6.73 -4.07
N GLN A 344 -18.95 6.75 -5.27
CA GLN A 344 -19.62 6.31 -6.50
C GLN A 344 -21.00 6.97 -6.69
N GLU A 345 -21.09 8.25 -6.33
CA GLU A 345 -22.28 9.08 -6.49
C GLU A 345 -22.12 10.08 -7.64
N LYS A 346 -23.23 10.37 -8.31
CA LYS A 346 -23.37 11.43 -9.29
C LYS A 346 -23.14 12.81 -8.66
N LEU A 347 -22.56 13.74 -9.43
CA LEU A 347 -22.43 15.15 -9.07
C LEU A 347 -23.80 15.83 -8.93
N GLY A 348 -23.80 17.02 -8.33
CA GLY A 348 -24.99 17.83 -8.09
C GLY A 348 -25.58 17.68 -6.69
N ASP A 349 -26.80 18.16 -6.51
CA ASP A 349 -27.50 18.23 -5.23
C ASP A 349 -28.73 17.31 -5.20
N LYS A 350 -29.68 17.58 -4.29
CA LYS A 350 -30.94 16.82 -4.18
C LYS A 350 -31.90 17.09 -5.35
N GLU A 351 -31.84 18.27 -5.94
CA GLU A 351 -32.76 18.77 -6.97
C GLU A 351 -32.18 18.61 -8.37
N HIS A 352 -30.87 18.82 -8.52
CA HIS A 352 -30.14 18.72 -9.78
C HIS A 352 -29.09 17.62 -9.67
N VAL A 353 -29.34 16.48 -10.31
CA VAL A 353 -28.42 15.34 -10.35
C VAL A 353 -27.80 15.26 -11.74
N GLU A 354 -26.47 15.32 -11.80
CA GLU A 354 -25.72 15.16 -13.06
C GLU A 354 -25.57 13.68 -13.44
N GLU A 355 -25.09 13.39 -14.66
CA GLU A 355 -24.87 12.00 -15.07
C GLU A 355 -23.59 11.38 -14.49
N ARG A 356 -22.58 12.19 -14.20
CA ARG A 356 -21.21 11.74 -13.87
C ARG A 356 -20.87 11.91 -12.41
N SER A 357 -19.96 11.08 -11.90
CA SER A 357 -19.37 11.25 -10.56
C SER A 357 -18.25 12.29 -10.56
N ALA A 358 -17.86 12.72 -9.35
CA ALA A 358 -16.75 13.63 -9.18
C ALA A 358 -15.39 13.01 -9.58
N THR A 359 -15.24 11.69 -9.42
CA THR A 359 -14.07 10.92 -9.89
C THR A 359 -14.00 10.94 -11.41
N GLN A 360 -15.11 10.60 -12.09
CA GLN A 360 -15.20 10.62 -13.56
C GLN A 360 -14.97 12.02 -14.15
N PHE A 361 -15.33 13.08 -13.42
CA PHE A 361 -15.05 14.45 -13.83
C PHE A 361 -13.53 14.75 -13.80
N LEU A 362 -12.83 14.39 -12.72
CA LEU A 362 -11.37 14.61 -12.61
C LEU A 362 -10.60 13.84 -13.68
N GLU A 363 -10.98 12.59 -13.95
CA GLU A 363 -10.34 11.76 -14.95
C GLU A 363 -10.48 12.32 -16.37
N ARG A 364 -11.66 12.83 -16.73
CA ARG A 364 -11.90 13.35 -18.08
C ARG A 364 -11.36 14.76 -18.30
N GLU A 365 -11.56 15.65 -17.32
CA GLU A 365 -11.25 17.08 -17.50
C GLU A 365 -9.80 17.40 -17.16
N LEU A 366 -9.17 16.65 -16.25
CA LEU A 366 -7.79 16.89 -15.81
C LEU A 366 -6.82 15.79 -16.23
N ASN A 367 -7.30 14.72 -16.88
CA ASN A 367 -6.48 13.55 -17.25
C ASN A 367 -5.74 12.94 -16.05
N LEU A 368 -6.38 12.96 -14.86
CA LEU A 368 -5.82 12.44 -13.63
C LEU A 368 -6.55 11.15 -13.24
N LYS A 369 -5.81 10.04 -13.15
CA LYS A 369 -6.36 8.79 -12.61
C LYS A 369 -6.69 8.94 -11.13
N VAL A 370 -7.88 8.47 -10.74
CA VAL A 370 -8.31 8.44 -9.34
C VAL A 370 -8.41 7.00 -8.86
N HIS A 371 -7.75 6.71 -7.75
CA HIS A 371 -7.76 5.42 -7.09
C HIS A 371 -8.38 5.56 -5.70
N SER A 372 -9.10 4.54 -5.24
CA SER A 372 -9.74 4.54 -3.93
C SER A 372 -9.43 3.28 -3.16
N ILE A 373 -9.03 3.40 -1.89
CA ILE A 373 -8.79 2.24 -1.02
C ILE A 373 -10.06 1.42 -0.88
N GLN A 374 -11.20 2.08 -0.66
CA GLN A 374 -12.52 1.47 -0.64
C GLN A 374 -13.48 2.22 -1.58
N ASN A 375 -14.52 1.53 -2.03
CA ASN A 375 -15.64 2.16 -2.73
C ASN A 375 -16.96 1.63 -2.15
N ILE A 376 -18.06 2.37 -2.38
CA ILE A 376 -19.32 2.02 -1.72
C ILE A 376 -19.90 0.69 -2.20
N HIS A 377 -19.71 0.30 -3.46
CA HIS A 377 -20.11 -1.02 -3.93
C HIS A 377 -19.43 -2.14 -3.11
N THR A 378 -18.10 -2.07 -2.97
CA THR A 378 -17.33 -3.04 -2.16
C THR A 378 -17.74 -3.02 -0.69
N ILE A 379 -17.92 -1.82 -0.11
CA ILE A 379 -18.37 -1.68 1.28
C ILE A 379 -19.74 -2.34 1.45
N TYR A 380 -20.70 -2.02 0.58
CA TYR A 380 -22.06 -2.56 0.64
C TYR A 380 -22.05 -4.09 0.55
N ASP A 381 -21.33 -4.66 -0.42
CA ASP A 381 -21.23 -6.12 -0.56
C ASP A 381 -20.68 -6.80 0.69
N GLN A 382 -19.76 -6.15 1.41
CA GLN A 382 -19.15 -6.68 2.63
C GLN A 382 -20.06 -6.58 3.86
N ILE A 383 -21.00 -5.61 3.90
CA ILE A 383 -21.85 -5.36 5.08
C ILE A 383 -23.32 -5.72 4.86
N LYS A 384 -23.78 -5.93 3.63
CA LYS A 384 -25.22 -6.03 3.34
C LYS A 384 -25.90 -7.15 4.12
N ASP A 385 -25.21 -8.23 4.45
CA ASP A 385 -25.78 -9.33 5.23
C ASP A 385 -25.91 -9.03 6.73
N THR A 386 -25.24 -7.98 7.23
CA THR A 386 -25.32 -7.52 8.63
C THR A 386 -26.32 -6.37 8.81
N LEU A 387 -26.79 -5.76 7.72
CA LEU A 387 -27.79 -4.68 7.76
C LEU A 387 -29.20 -5.25 7.93
N GLU A 388 -30.02 -4.53 8.69
CA GLU A 388 -31.47 -4.79 8.77
C GLU A 388 -32.12 -4.60 7.38
N PRO A 389 -33.16 -5.38 7.02
CA PRO A 389 -33.78 -5.33 5.70
C PRO A 389 -34.18 -3.92 5.24
N GLU A 390 -34.73 -3.12 6.15
CA GLU A 390 -35.19 -1.75 5.87
C GLU A 390 -34.01 -0.80 5.57
N LEU A 391 -32.87 -1.03 6.23
CA LEU A 391 -31.64 -0.30 5.91
C LEU A 391 -31.07 -0.71 4.56
N LYS A 392 -31.24 -1.97 4.14
CA LYS A 392 -30.83 -2.38 2.78
C LYS A 392 -31.64 -1.65 1.71
N GLU A 393 -32.95 -1.52 1.89
CA GLU A 393 -33.83 -0.85 0.93
C GLU A 393 -33.44 0.61 0.70
N ILE A 394 -33.16 1.39 1.75
CA ILE A 394 -32.75 2.79 1.59
C ILE A 394 -31.38 2.92 0.87
N TRP A 395 -30.51 1.92 0.95
CA TRP A 395 -29.26 1.88 0.19
C TRP A 395 -29.55 1.67 -1.30
N LEU A 396 -30.38 0.69 -1.64
CA LEU A 396 -30.77 0.40 -3.02
C LEU A 396 -31.48 1.60 -3.65
N ASP A 397 -32.44 2.20 -2.96
CA ASP A 397 -33.17 3.38 -3.42
C ASP A 397 -32.24 4.60 -3.61
N TYR A 398 -31.30 4.80 -2.68
CA TYR A 398 -30.33 5.88 -2.79
C TYR A 398 -29.44 5.72 -4.02
N TYR A 399 -28.92 4.51 -4.28
CA TYR A 399 -28.02 4.27 -5.41
C TYR A 399 -28.73 4.16 -6.75
N GLU A 400 -29.99 3.74 -6.80
CA GLU A 400 -30.78 3.85 -8.03
C GLU A 400 -30.93 5.31 -8.47
N LYS A 401 -31.10 6.22 -7.50
CA LYS A 401 -31.26 7.66 -7.78
C LYS A 401 -29.92 8.39 -8.00
N TYR A 402 -28.99 8.24 -7.07
CA TYR A 402 -27.77 9.05 -7.00
C TYR A 402 -26.49 8.29 -7.34
N GLY A 403 -26.52 6.97 -7.49
CA GLY A 403 -25.35 6.16 -7.80
C GLY A 403 -24.92 6.25 -9.27
N VAL A 404 -23.62 6.15 -9.53
CA VAL A 404 -23.08 5.80 -10.86
C VAL A 404 -22.86 4.29 -11.03
N VAL A 405 -23.10 3.52 -9.97
CA VAL A 405 -23.12 2.06 -9.92
C VAL A 405 -24.47 1.60 -9.38
N LYS A 406 -24.85 0.35 -9.67
CA LYS A 406 -25.99 -0.32 -9.07
C LYS A 406 -25.51 -1.22 -7.94
N LEU A 407 -26.25 -1.20 -6.83
CA LEU A 407 -26.06 -2.14 -5.72
C LEU A 407 -26.99 -3.35 -5.91
N GLN A 408 -26.60 -4.51 -5.38
CA GLN A 408 -27.35 -5.78 -5.49
C GLN A 408 -27.55 -6.46 -4.15
#